data_AF-A0A7S0JF16-F1
#
_entry.id   AF-A0A7S0JF16-F1
#
_cell.length_a   1.000
_cell.length_b   1.000
_cell.length_c   1.000
_cell.angle_alpha   90.00
_cell.angle_beta   90.00
_cell.angle_gamma   90.00
#
_symmetry.space_group_name_H-M   'P 1'
#
loop_
_entity.id
_entity.type
_entity.pdbx_description
1 polymer ?
#
loop_
_entity_poly.entity_id
_entity_poly.type
_entity_poly.pdbx_seq_one_letter_code
_entity_poly.pdbx_strand_id
1 'polypeptide(L)'
;PQRCHAPTAVSPERLRDQRGGSARVPTPWALMAAIEAASEATRKRQRPKERPAARYAYLETEDHAKWVADGFMFHLFAEVLGVPVACWDRYECTAGHLPDDAALGSYAGIVITGSHYNVSDAATLPWIPQLLELIRKVDARPHLRVVAICFG
;
A
#
# COMPACT_ATOMS: atom_id res chain seq x y z
N PRO A 1 9.98 53.80 26.85
CA PRO A 1 10.61 53.23 28.05
C PRO A 1 10.41 51.70 28.12
N GLN A 2 11.38 50.95 27.59
CA GLN A 2 11.81 49.63 28.06
C GLN A 2 13.05 49.29 27.22
N ARG A 3 14.21 49.41 27.87
CA ARG A 3 15.53 49.14 27.29
C ARG A 3 15.77 47.63 27.36
N CYS A 4 15.91 46.97 26.21
CA CYS A 4 16.50 45.64 26.14
C CYS A 4 17.97 45.82 25.75
N HIS A 5 18.85 45.59 26.73
CA HIS A 5 20.30 45.64 26.58
C HIS A 5 20.80 44.42 25.80
N ALA A 6 21.60 44.67 24.76
CA ALA A 6 22.36 43.64 24.07
C ALA A 6 23.49 43.13 24.98
N PRO A 7 23.78 41.82 25.01
CA PRO A 7 24.93 41.30 25.73
C PRO A 7 26.24 41.65 25.01
N THR A 8 27.14 42.22 25.78
CA THR A 8 28.54 42.55 25.48
C THR A 8 29.31 41.38 24.84
N ALA A 9 30.01 41.68 23.74
CA ALA A 9 30.98 40.79 23.13
C ALA A 9 32.10 40.44 24.13
N VAL A 10 32.31 39.14 24.36
CA VAL A 10 33.44 38.63 25.13
C VAL A 10 34.67 38.64 24.23
N SER A 11 35.75 39.26 24.72
CA SER A 11 37.04 39.43 24.06
C SER A 11 37.74 38.07 23.80
N PRO A 12 38.56 37.89 22.75
CA PRO A 12 39.04 36.58 22.30
C PRO A 12 40.12 35.91 23.18
N GLU A 13 40.54 36.53 24.27
CA GLU A 13 41.65 36.04 25.09
C GLU A 13 41.17 35.38 26.37
N ARG A 14 40.70 34.13 26.23
CA ARG A 14 40.80 33.06 27.24
C ARG A 14 40.06 31.83 26.75
N LEU A 15 40.74 30.96 26.01
CA LEU A 15 40.49 29.51 26.00
C LEU A 15 41.68 28.77 25.34
N ARG A 16 42.90 29.03 25.84
CA ARG A 16 43.97 28.03 25.80
C ARG A 16 44.05 27.43 27.20
N ASP A 17 43.29 26.38 27.43
CA ASP A 17 43.78 25.15 28.06
C ASP A 17 42.62 24.13 28.09
N GLN A 18 42.94 22.85 28.25
CA GLN A 18 42.06 21.67 28.19
C GLN A 18 41.96 20.99 26.81
N ARG A 19 43.12 20.65 26.24
CA ARG A 19 43.25 19.40 25.49
C ARG A 19 43.77 18.33 26.43
N GLY A 20 42.86 17.49 26.93
CA GLY A 20 43.18 16.38 27.83
C GLY A 20 42.12 15.28 27.82
N GLY A 21 41.46 15.06 26.69
CA GLY A 21 40.55 13.94 26.51
C GLY A 21 40.77 13.36 25.12
N SER A 22 41.62 12.35 25.00
CA SER A 22 41.71 11.54 23.79
C SER A 22 40.35 10.87 23.58
N ALA A 23 39.56 11.40 22.65
CA ALA A 23 38.38 10.71 22.16
C ALA A 23 38.90 9.41 21.53
N ARG A 24 38.74 8.29 22.25
CA ARG A 24 39.16 6.98 21.76
C ARG A 24 38.43 6.74 20.46
N VAL A 25 39.18 6.71 19.36
CA VAL A 25 38.67 6.23 18.09
C VAL A 25 38.19 4.80 18.33
N PRO A 26 36.91 4.48 18.04
CA PRO A 26 36.41 3.13 18.21
C PRO A 26 37.30 2.16 17.45
N THR A 27 37.60 1.02 18.07
CA THR A 27 38.27 -0.04 17.31
C THR A 27 37.38 -0.44 16.14
N PRO A 28 37.96 -0.94 15.03
CA PRO A 28 37.19 -1.40 13.88
C PRO A 28 36.06 -2.38 14.27
N TRP A 29 36.31 -3.24 15.27
CA TRP A 29 35.32 -4.16 15.81
C TRP A 29 34.15 -3.47 16.53
N ALA A 30 34.42 -2.43 17.33
CA ALA A 30 33.37 -1.67 18.01
C ALA A 30 32.49 -0.89 17.02
N LEU A 31 33.07 -0.41 15.92
CA LEU A 31 32.32 0.23 14.83
C LEU A 31 31.43 -0.78 14.09
N MET A 32 31.95 -1.97 13.78
CA MET A 32 31.16 -3.03 13.14
C MET A 32 30.01 -3.51 14.02
N ALA A 33 30.25 -3.72 15.32
CA ALA A 33 29.20 -4.09 16.27
C ALA A 33 28.10 -3.01 16.39
N ALA A 34 28.48 -1.73 16.33
CA ALA A 34 27.51 -0.63 16.33
C ALA A 34 26.69 -0.58 15.03
N ILE A 35 27.31 -0.85 13.88
CA ILE A 35 26.63 -0.94 12.58
C ILE A 35 25.64 -2.13 12.58
N GLU A 36 26.05 -3.29 13.09
CA GLU A 36 25.18 -4.46 13.22
C GLU A 36 24.01 -4.17 14.17
N ALA A 37 24.26 -3.60 15.34
CA ALA A 37 23.20 -3.25 16.30
C ALA A 37 22.23 -2.22 15.73
N ALA A 38 22.72 -1.21 15.00
CA ALA A 38 21.87 -0.23 14.31
C ALA A 38 21.06 -0.86 13.17
N SER A 39 21.66 -1.80 12.43
CA SER A 39 20.99 -2.55 11.35
C SER A 39 19.91 -3.47 11.91
N GLU A 40 20.20 -4.19 13.00
CA GLU A 40 19.28 -5.04 13.75
C GLU A 40 18.10 -4.24 14.33
N ALA A 41 18.37 -3.08 14.93
CA ALA A 41 17.35 -2.18 15.44
C ALA A 41 16.46 -1.61 14.32
N THR A 42 17.07 -1.27 13.17
CA THR A 42 16.34 -0.82 11.98
C THR A 42 15.45 -1.93 11.43
N ARG A 43 15.97 -3.17 11.35
CA ARG A 43 15.23 -4.36 10.91
C ARG A 43 14.04 -4.68 11.83
N LYS A 44 14.21 -4.53 13.15
CA LYS A 44 13.14 -4.70 14.15
C LYS A 44 12.09 -3.58 14.09
N ARG A 45 12.50 -2.35 13.79
CA ARG A 45 11.61 -1.18 13.66
C ARG A 45 10.84 -1.14 12.35
N GLN A 46 11.40 -1.75 11.29
CA GLN A 46 10.77 -1.95 9.99
C GLN A 46 9.91 -3.21 9.93
N ARG A 47 9.90 -4.04 10.97
CA ARG A 47 9.01 -5.21 11.03
C ARG A 47 7.58 -4.68 10.95
N PRO A 48 6.83 -4.96 9.86
CA PRO A 48 5.49 -4.42 9.70
C PRO A 48 4.67 -4.85 10.92
N LYS A 49 4.02 -3.89 11.58
CA LYS A 49 3.03 -4.20 12.60
C LYS A 49 2.02 -5.13 11.93
N GLU A 50 1.94 -6.40 12.38
CA GLU A 50 1.03 -7.40 11.83
C GLU A 50 -0.39 -6.83 11.89
N ARG A 51 -0.83 -6.27 10.77
CA ARG A 51 -2.23 -6.03 10.52
C ARG A 51 -2.84 -7.39 10.19
N PRO A 52 -4.09 -7.67 10.59
CA PRO A 52 -4.81 -8.80 9.99
C PRO A 52 -4.65 -8.70 8.47
N ALA A 53 -4.39 -9.84 7.82
CA ALA A 53 -4.08 -9.88 6.40
C ALA A 53 -5.16 -9.09 5.64
N ALA A 54 -4.74 -8.03 4.96
CA ALA A 54 -5.65 -7.21 4.19
C ALA A 54 -6.34 -8.09 3.14
N ARG A 55 -7.66 -7.93 3.02
CA ARG A 55 -8.48 -8.67 2.07
C ARG A 55 -8.73 -7.82 0.85
N TYR A 56 -8.83 -8.45 -0.31
CA TYR A 56 -9.02 -7.76 -1.58
C TYR A 56 -10.11 -8.43 -2.41
N ALA A 57 -10.86 -7.65 -3.20
CA ALA A 57 -11.81 -8.18 -4.16
C ALA A 57 -11.22 -8.17 -5.57
N TYR A 58 -11.44 -9.24 -6.31
CA TYR A 58 -11.14 -9.37 -7.73
C TYR A 58 -12.46 -9.48 -8.50
N LEU A 59 -12.84 -8.41 -9.20
CA LEU A 59 -14.04 -8.35 -10.02
C LEU A 59 -13.68 -8.76 -11.45
N GLU A 60 -14.01 -10.01 -11.79
CA GLU A 60 -13.76 -10.58 -13.10
C GLU A 60 -14.90 -10.21 -14.05
N THR A 61 -14.59 -9.33 -14.99
CA THR A 61 -15.50 -8.76 -15.99
C THR A 61 -15.32 -9.39 -17.37
N GLU A 62 -14.53 -10.45 -17.46
CA GLU A 62 -14.21 -11.19 -18.67
C GLU A 62 -14.75 -12.62 -18.54
N ASP A 63 -15.23 -13.20 -19.63
CA ASP A 63 -15.72 -14.59 -19.71
C ASP A 63 -15.12 -15.35 -20.90
N HIS A 64 -14.30 -14.70 -21.73
CA HIS A 64 -13.64 -15.35 -22.84
C HIS A 64 -12.57 -16.33 -22.32
N ALA A 65 -12.71 -17.61 -22.68
CA ALA A 65 -11.89 -18.73 -22.18
C ALA A 65 -10.37 -18.44 -22.15
N LYS A 66 -9.83 -17.80 -23.19
CA LYS A 66 -8.40 -17.43 -23.27
C LYS A 66 -7.87 -16.65 -22.05
N TRP A 67 -8.72 -15.89 -21.38
CA TRP A 67 -8.35 -15.02 -20.26
C TRP A 67 -8.72 -15.60 -18.90
N VAL A 68 -9.82 -16.36 -18.85
CA VAL A 68 -10.39 -16.89 -17.59
C VAL A 68 -10.01 -18.34 -17.31
N ALA A 69 -9.61 -19.10 -18.35
CA ALA A 69 -9.20 -20.50 -18.19
C ALA A 69 -8.09 -20.62 -17.16
N ASP A 70 -8.23 -21.60 -16.28
CA ASP A 70 -7.33 -21.90 -15.17
C ASP A 70 -7.07 -20.69 -14.23
N GLY A 71 -7.92 -19.67 -14.30
CA GLY A 71 -7.75 -18.42 -13.55
C GLY A 71 -6.51 -17.63 -13.98
N PHE A 72 -6.07 -17.71 -15.24
CA PHE A 72 -4.84 -17.07 -15.72
C PHE A 72 -4.75 -15.58 -15.31
N MET A 73 -5.75 -14.78 -15.65
CA MET A 73 -5.75 -13.35 -15.31
C MET A 73 -5.73 -13.13 -13.79
N PHE A 74 -6.49 -13.91 -13.03
CA PHE A 74 -6.54 -13.80 -11.57
C PHE A 74 -5.16 -14.01 -10.93
N HIS A 75 -4.44 -15.08 -11.32
CA HIS A 75 -3.11 -15.36 -10.80
C HIS A 75 -2.09 -14.29 -11.23
N LEU A 76 -2.18 -13.79 -12.46
CA LEU A 76 -1.34 -12.69 -12.95
C LEU A 76 -1.50 -11.44 -12.07
N PHE A 77 -2.74 -11.06 -11.72
CA PHE A 77 -2.98 -9.90 -10.87
C PHE A 77 -2.49 -10.10 -9.44
N ALA A 78 -2.71 -11.27 -8.86
CA ALA A 78 -2.19 -11.60 -7.53
C ALA A 78 -0.66 -11.50 -7.50
N GLU A 79 0.02 -12.00 -8.53
CA GLU A 79 1.48 -11.93 -8.68
C GLU A 79 1.98 -10.49 -8.86
N VAL A 80 1.44 -9.75 -9.84
CA VAL A 80 1.86 -8.37 -10.16
C VAL A 80 1.65 -7.42 -8.98
N LEU A 81 0.58 -7.61 -8.21
CA LEU A 81 0.30 -6.80 -7.03
C LEU A 81 1.04 -7.29 -5.77
N GLY A 82 1.73 -8.44 -5.84
CA GLY A 82 2.47 -9.02 -4.72
C GLY A 82 1.58 -9.43 -3.54
N VAL A 83 0.31 -9.79 -3.81
CA VAL A 83 -0.67 -10.18 -2.79
C VAL A 83 -0.99 -11.66 -2.94
N PRO A 84 -0.80 -12.50 -1.91
CA PRO A 84 -1.08 -13.93 -1.98
C PRO A 84 -2.52 -14.22 -2.40
N VAL A 85 -2.72 -15.23 -3.25
CA VAL A 85 -4.05 -15.67 -3.74
C VAL A 85 -5.07 -15.86 -2.62
N ALA A 86 -4.66 -16.37 -1.46
CA ALA A 86 -5.52 -16.59 -0.30
C ALA A 86 -6.10 -15.29 0.33
N CYS A 87 -5.58 -14.11 -0.04
CA CYS A 87 -6.08 -12.82 0.44
C CYS A 87 -7.16 -12.22 -0.48
N TRP A 88 -7.51 -12.91 -1.56
CA TRP A 88 -8.45 -12.43 -2.57
C TRP A 88 -9.78 -13.18 -2.52
N ASP A 89 -10.86 -12.44 -2.66
CA ASP A 89 -12.15 -12.97 -3.07
C ASP A 89 -12.41 -12.67 -4.54
N ARG A 90 -12.71 -13.71 -5.31
CA ARG A 90 -13.01 -13.61 -6.74
C ARG A 90 -14.53 -13.56 -6.95
N TYR A 91 -14.95 -12.62 -7.78
CA TYR A 91 -16.35 -12.42 -8.17
C TYR A 91 -16.45 -12.47 -9.69
N GLU A 92 -17.19 -13.43 -10.21
CA GLU A 92 -17.49 -13.57 -11.64
C GLU A 92 -18.66 -12.63 -12.00
N CYS A 93 -18.31 -11.40 -12.37
CA CYS A 93 -19.30 -10.35 -12.59
C CYS A 93 -20.19 -10.65 -13.80
N THR A 94 -19.65 -11.26 -14.85
CA THR A 94 -20.42 -11.68 -16.04
C THR A 94 -21.55 -12.67 -15.70
N ALA A 95 -21.38 -13.47 -14.65
CA ALA A 95 -22.39 -14.36 -14.08
C ALA A 95 -23.32 -13.69 -13.05
N GLY A 96 -23.17 -12.38 -12.82
CA GLY A 96 -23.96 -11.63 -11.84
C GLY A 96 -23.49 -11.82 -10.39
N HIS A 97 -22.28 -12.34 -10.17
CA HIS A 97 -21.69 -12.42 -8.84
C HIS A 97 -20.94 -11.13 -8.53
N LEU A 98 -21.43 -10.37 -7.54
CA LEU A 98 -20.81 -9.13 -7.07
C LEU A 98 -20.77 -9.13 -5.53
N PRO A 99 -19.80 -8.44 -4.90
CA PRO A 99 -19.77 -8.28 -3.45
C PRO A 99 -20.97 -7.46 -2.97
N ASP A 100 -21.49 -7.82 -1.79
CA ASP A 100 -22.48 -7.01 -1.09
C ASP A 100 -21.83 -5.85 -0.32
N ASP A 101 -22.68 -4.98 0.23
CA ASP A 101 -22.24 -3.78 0.96
C ASP A 101 -21.41 -4.10 2.21
N ALA A 102 -21.66 -5.24 2.86
CA ALA A 102 -20.93 -5.67 4.04
C ALA A 102 -19.53 -6.17 3.66
N ALA A 103 -19.42 -6.97 2.59
CA ALA A 103 -18.17 -7.43 2.02
C ALA A 103 -17.30 -6.24 1.57
N LEU A 104 -17.89 -5.26 0.87
CA LEU A 104 -17.21 -4.02 0.47
C LEU A 104 -16.56 -3.29 1.65
N GLY A 105 -17.22 -3.24 2.81
CA GLY A 105 -16.67 -2.59 4.01
C GLY A 105 -15.49 -3.32 4.65
N SER A 106 -15.21 -4.56 4.24
CA SER A 106 -14.12 -5.38 4.80
C SER A 106 -12.85 -5.36 3.95
N TYR A 107 -12.93 -4.93 2.69
CA TYR A 107 -11.81 -4.94 1.77
C TYR A 107 -10.87 -3.75 1.98
N ALA A 108 -9.58 -3.97 1.72
CA ALA A 108 -8.58 -2.90 1.64
C ALA A 108 -8.45 -2.34 0.22
N GLY A 109 -8.83 -3.14 -0.79
CA GLY A 109 -8.83 -2.71 -2.17
C GLY A 109 -9.55 -3.69 -3.10
N ILE A 110 -9.78 -3.22 -4.32
CA ILE A 110 -10.56 -3.90 -5.35
C ILE A 110 -9.82 -3.78 -6.68
N VAL A 111 -9.77 -4.88 -7.43
CA VAL A 111 -9.37 -4.90 -8.84
C VAL A 111 -10.62 -5.09 -9.70
N ILE A 112 -10.80 -4.24 -10.71
CA ILE A 112 -11.81 -4.38 -11.76
C ILE A 112 -11.07 -4.68 -13.06
N THR A 113 -11.29 -5.86 -13.62
CA THR A 113 -10.52 -6.33 -14.78
C THR A 113 -10.97 -5.70 -16.08
N GLY A 114 -10.25 -6.00 -17.16
CA GLY A 114 -10.72 -5.73 -18.51
C GLY A 114 -11.85 -6.68 -18.93
N SER A 115 -12.46 -6.38 -20.08
CA SER A 115 -13.50 -7.18 -20.71
C SER A 115 -13.43 -7.00 -22.22
N HIS A 116 -13.91 -7.99 -22.97
CA HIS A 116 -14.20 -7.83 -24.39
C HIS A 116 -15.56 -7.16 -24.66
N TYR A 117 -16.40 -6.97 -23.62
CA TYR A 117 -17.65 -6.22 -23.69
C TYR A 117 -17.41 -4.71 -23.60
N ASN A 118 -18.44 -3.92 -23.94
CA ASN A 118 -18.45 -2.47 -23.87
C ASN A 118 -19.60 -1.97 -22.98
N VAL A 119 -19.48 -0.79 -22.39
CA VAL A 119 -20.56 -0.16 -21.60
C VAL A 119 -21.85 0.00 -22.42
N SER A 120 -21.75 0.15 -23.75
CA SER A 120 -22.91 0.20 -24.64
C SER A 120 -23.74 -1.09 -24.68
N ASP A 121 -23.20 -2.22 -24.23
CA ASP A 121 -23.90 -3.50 -24.13
C ASP A 121 -24.79 -3.59 -22.88
N ALA A 122 -24.85 -2.55 -22.03
CA ALA A 122 -25.61 -2.55 -20.77
C ALA A 122 -27.11 -2.85 -20.92
N ALA A 123 -27.68 -2.62 -22.10
CA ALA A 123 -29.09 -2.94 -22.37
C ALA A 123 -29.35 -4.45 -22.51
N THR A 124 -28.35 -5.23 -22.89
CA THR A 124 -28.46 -6.69 -23.11
C THR A 124 -27.71 -7.51 -22.06
N LEU A 125 -26.77 -6.89 -21.33
CA LEU A 125 -25.96 -7.53 -20.30
C LEU A 125 -26.27 -6.94 -18.91
N PRO A 126 -27.15 -7.59 -18.11
CA PRO A 126 -27.62 -7.06 -16.83
C PRO A 126 -26.52 -6.82 -15.78
N TRP A 127 -25.38 -7.51 -15.90
CA TRP A 127 -24.27 -7.36 -14.97
C TRP A 127 -23.55 -6.01 -15.11
N ILE A 128 -23.58 -5.36 -16.28
CA ILE A 128 -22.95 -4.05 -16.50
C ILE A 128 -23.60 -2.97 -15.64
N PRO A 129 -24.94 -2.75 -15.66
CA PRO A 129 -25.55 -1.77 -14.78
C PRO A 129 -25.41 -2.14 -13.29
N GLN A 130 -25.35 -3.43 -12.94
CA GLN A 130 -25.05 -3.88 -11.57
C GLN A 130 -23.63 -3.50 -11.14
N LEU A 131 -22.64 -3.68 -12.01
CA LEU A 131 -21.26 -3.26 -11.78
C LEU A 131 -21.15 -1.75 -11.65
N LEU A 132 -21.85 -0.96 -12.47
CA LEU A 132 -21.88 0.51 -12.34
C LEU A 132 -22.43 0.94 -10.98
N GLU A 133 -23.47 0.26 -10.49
CA GLU A 133 -24.00 0.54 -9.15
C GLU A 133 -23.03 0.14 -8.05
N LEU A 134 -22.33 -0.98 -8.21
CA LEU A 134 -21.25 -1.36 -7.30
C LEU A 134 -20.13 -0.31 -7.29
N ILE A 135 -19.72 0.22 -8.44
CA ILE A 135 -18.67 1.24 -8.54
C ILE A 135 -19.07 2.51 -7.79
N ARG A 136 -20.33 2.95 -7.87
CA ARG A 136 -20.83 4.10 -7.06
C ARG A 136 -20.70 3.83 -5.57
N LYS A 137 -21.01 2.61 -5.14
CA LYS A 137 -20.83 2.19 -3.73
C LYS A 137 -19.36 2.20 -3.34
N VAL A 138 -18.46 1.77 -4.23
CA VAL A 138 -17.01 1.81 -3.99
C VAL A 138 -16.49 3.25 -3.89
N ASP A 139 -16.94 4.16 -4.77
CA ASP A 139 -16.57 5.58 -4.73
C ASP A 139 -16.97 6.27 -3.41
N ALA A 140 -18.11 5.89 -2.85
CA ALA A 140 -18.56 6.38 -1.54
C ALA A 140 -17.69 5.88 -0.35
N ARG A 141 -16.69 5.02 -0.57
CA ARG A 141 -15.87 4.38 0.47
C ARG A 141 -14.40 4.80 0.32
N PRO A 142 -13.98 5.91 0.96
CA PRO A 142 -12.64 6.50 0.75
C PRO A 142 -11.46 5.65 1.24
N HIS A 143 -11.72 4.58 2.00
CA HIS A 143 -10.70 3.64 2.47
C HIS A 143 -10.35 2.59 1.40
N LEU A 144 -11.24 2.33 0.44
CA LEU A 144 -11.01 1.36 -0.62
C LEU A 144 -10.05 1.91 -1.67
N ARG A 145 -9.03 1.13 -2.00
CA ARG A 145 -8.15 1.40 -3.14
C ARG A 145 -8.65 0.64 -4.35
N VAL A 146 -8.74 1.31 -5.50
CA VAL A 146 -9.25 0.71 -6.74
C VAL A 146 -8.17 0.68 -7.79
N VAL A 147 -8.02 -0.46 -8.44
CA VAL A 147 -7.28 -0.62 -9.71
C VAL A 147 -8.28 -1.09 -10.75
N ALA A 148 -8.41 -0.32 -11.83
CA ALA A 148 -9.37 -0.51 -12.90
C ALA A 148 -8.62 -0.51 -14.23
N ILE A 149 -8.85 -1.51 -15.09
CA ILE A 149 -8.04 -1.74 -16.30
C ILE A 149 -8.91 -1.99 -17.52
N CYS A 150 -8.61 -1.25 -18.60
CA CYS A 150 -9.30 -1.34 -19.89
C CYS A 150 -10.80 -0.99 -19.80
N PHE A 151 -11.66 -2.00 -19.69
CA PHE A 151 -13.10 -1.83 -19.51
C PHE A 151 -13.47 -1.41 -18.09
N GLY A 152 -12.74 -1.95 -17.08
CA GLY A 152 -13.01 -1.75 -15.67
C GLY A 152 -12.72 -0.35 -15.17
#